data_AF-A0AAD8XWY6-F1
#
_entry.id   AF-A0AAD8XWY6-F1
#
_cell.length_a   1.000
_cell.length_b   1.000
_cell.length_c   1.000
_cell.angle_alpha   90.00
_cell.angle_beta   90.00
_cell.angle_gamma   90.00
#
_symmetry.space_group_name_H-M   'P 1'
#
loop_
_entity.id
_entity.type
_entity.pdbx_description
1 polymer ?
#
loop_
_entity_poly.entity_id
_entity_poly.type
_entity_poly.pdbx_seq_one_letter_code
_entity_poly.pdbx_strand_id
1 'polypeptide(L)'
;MSADDCEAGVMTMMSCCASCGIAEADDIKLKECPTCDLVRYCSDECQENYTSQHKEACMKRAVEELRDDLLFKQPESSYLGDCPICMLPMPLDLSKSIVAVCCSKSICRGCFHANYMSEEEGWSNRRCPFCREPVSSKMEECDKQRMKRIEANDPVALCEEGAAELGDVDAHYRLSDLYRNGRGVVKDGEKEVHHLEVAAIGGHPRARYNLGCHEWNNGNSERAVKHWIIAAAQGHDGSIKALMYEFRRGFVSKDDLAAALRAHQAAVDATKSPHREVAETQREAAEEYIRSQSPQRQAAEDYRRKMKSVE
;
A
#
# COMPACT_ATOMS: atom_id res chain seq x y z
N MET A 1 14.38 -0.36 -62.69
CA MET A 1 14.98 -0.48 -61.34
C MET A 1 15.22 0.95 -60.88
N SER A 2 14.15 1.73 -60.67
CA SER A 2 13.36 1.93 -59.43
C SER A 2 14.16 2.81 -58.44
N ALA A 3 13.74 4.02 -58.05
CA ALA A 3 12.52 4.39 -57.30
C ALA A 3 12.41 3.64 -55.97
N ASP A 4 12.06 4.36 -54.90
CA ASP A 4 11.78 3.92 -53.51
C ASP A 4 13.04 4.01 -52.60
N ASP A 5 13.13 4.81 -51.52
CA ASP A 5 12.11 5.23 -50.55
C ASP A 5 12.37 6.62 -49.89
N CYS A 6 11.29 7.39 -49.76
CA CYS A 6 11.07 8.41 -48.74
C CYS A 6 10.80 7.76 -47.36
N GLU A 7 10.86 8.57 -46.28
CA GLU A 7 10.57 8.26 -44.85
C GLU A 7 11.79 7.73 -44.05
N ALA A 8 12.19 8.22 -42.86
CA ALA A 8 11.59 9.06 -41.82
C ALA A 8 12.76 9.83 -41.11
N GLY A 9 12.61 11.07 -40.66
CA GLY A 9 11.72 11.42 -39.56
C GLY A 9 12.27 11.06 -38.17
N VAL A 10 13.59 11.08 -37.94
CA VAL A 10 14.16 11.08 -36.58
C VAL A 10 14.98 12.36 -36.42
N MET A 11 14.37 13.39 -35.83
CA MET A 11 15.11 14.55 -35.33
C MET A 11 16.16 14.04 -34.33
N THR A 12 17.41 13.97 -34.77
CA THR A 12 18.56 13.73 -33.90
C THR A 12 18.59 14.87 -32.88
N MET A 13 18.19 14.61 -31.64
CA MET A 13 18.41 15.54 -30.53
C MET A 13 19.90 15.88 -30.50
N MET A 14 20.23 17.14 -30.78
CA MET A 14 21.60 17.65 -30.84
C MET A 14 22.39 17.28 -29.58
N SER A 15 23.51 16.57 -29.76
CA SER A 15 24.51 16.22 -28.74
C SER A 15 25.41 17.41 -28.40
N CYS A 16 24.80 18.53 -27.99
CA CYS A 16 25.51 19.77 -27.67
C CYS A 16 25.21 20.22 -26.24
N CYS A 17 26.15 20.96 -25.66
CA CYS A 17 25.94 21.67 -24.41
C CYS A 17 24.82 22.71 -24.59
N ALA A 18 23.83 22.70 -23.70
CA ALA A 18 22.69 23.59 -23.82
C ALA A 18 23.00 25.06 -23.50
N SER A 19 24.09 25.34 -22.77
CA SER A 19 24.50 26.70 -22.43
C SER A 19 25.33 27.35 -23.52
N CYS A 20 26.30 26.63 -24.09
CA CYS A 20 27.31 27.20 -24.98
C CYS A 20 27.28 26.63 -26.40
N GLY A 21 26.46 25.60 -26.66
CA GLY A 21 26.30 24.97 -27.97
C GLY A 21 27.44 24.04 -28.39
N ILE A 22 28.45 23.83 -27.55
CA ILE A 22 29.60 22.95 -27.86
C ILE A 22 29.13 21.52 -28.03
N ALA A 23 29.45 20.91 -29.17
CA ALA A 23 29.17 19.50 -29.43
C ALA A 23 30.07 18.58 -28.60
N GLU A 24 29.54 17.41 -28.26
CA GLU A 24 30.34 16.32 -27.70
C GLU A 24 31.46 15.92 -28.68
N ALA A 25 32.68 15.79 -28.16
CA ALA A 25 33.89 15.43 -28.90
C ALA A 25 34.79 14.56 -28.03
N ASP A 26 35.82 13.94 -28.59
CA ASP A 26 36.71 13.01 -27.87
C ASP A 26 37.32 13.62 -26.58
N ASP A 27 37.56 14.94 -26.58
CA ASP A 27 38.12 15.68 -25.45
C ASP A 27 37.06 16.37 -24.56
N ILE A 28 35.77 16.36 -24.94
CA ILE A 28 34.69 17.07 -24.25
C ILE A 28 33.54 16.11 -23.96
N LYS A 29 33.48 15.65 -22.71
CA LYS A 29 32.36 14.83 -22.20
C LYS A 29 31.27 15.74 -21.63
N LEU A 30 30.06 15.60 -22.16
CA LEU A 30 28.91 16.32 -21.63
C LEU A 30 28.32 15.56 -20.44
N LYS A 31 28.06 16.26 -19.33
CA LYS A 31 27.37 15.74 -18.14
C LYS A 31 25.87 16.00 -18.26
N GLU A 32 25.04 15.03 -17.90
CA GLU A 32 23.58 15.18 -17.87
C GLU A 32 23.13 15.97 -16.63
N CYS A 33 22.02 16.70 -16.77
CA CYS A 33 21.37 17.40 -15.67
C CYS A 33 20.88 16.38 -14.63
N PRO A 34 21.34 16.41 -13.36
CA PRO A 34 21.04 15.39 -12.36
C PRO A 34 19.57 15.35 -11.91
N THR A 35 18.74 16.27 -12.41
CA THR A 35 17.34 16.43 -12.02
C THR A 35 16.38 16.03 -13.15
N CYS A 36 16.81 16.00 -14.42
CA CYS A 36 15.92 15.70 -15.54
C CYS A 36 16.56 14.92 -16.70
N ASP A 37 17.87 14.66 -16.70
CA ASP A 37 18.62 13.84 -17.65
C ASP A 37 18.56 14.23 -19.16
N LEU A 38 17.99 15.38 -19.53
CA LEU A 38 17.79 15.76 -20.96
C LEU A 38 18.76 16.79 -21.47
N VAL A 39 19.23 17.63 -20.54
CA VAL A 39 20.06 18.76 -20.86
C VAL A 39 21.46 18.38 -20.47
N ARG A 40 22.39 18.55 -21.40
CA ARG A 40 23.79 18.21 -21.18
C ARG A 40 24.65 19.47 -21.08
N TYR A 41 25.69 19.40 -20.26
CA TYR A 41 26.58 20.51 -19.97
C TYR A 41 28.04 20.07 -20.11
N CYS A 42 28.88 20.88 -20.77
CA CYS A 42 30.31 20.59 -20.86
C CYS A 42 31.08 20.96 -19.57
N SER A 43 30.50 21.77 -18.69
CA SER A 43 31.10 22.20 -17.43
C SER A 43 30.06 22.60 -16.39
N ASP A 44 30.46 22.62 -15.13
CA ASP A 44 29.61 23.05 -14.01
C ASP A 44 29.23 24.54 -14.15
N GLU A 45 30.11 25.37 -14.72
CA GLU A 45 29.84 26.77 -15.05
C GLU A 45 28.74 26.94 -16.11
N CYS A 46 28.74 26.08 -17.14
CA CYS A 46 27.66 26.06 -18.14
C CYS A 46 26.33 25.61 -17.53
N GLN A 47 26.36 24.70 -16.55
CA GLN A 47 25.18 24.29 -15.81
C GLN A 47 24.62 25.47 -15.00
N GLU A 48 25.46 26.18 -14.23
CA GLU A 48 25.03 27.33 -13.42
C GLU A 48 24.43 28.46 -14.28
N ASN A 49 25.09 28.81 -15.39
CA ASN A 49 24.63 29.87 -16.29
C ASN A 49 23.28 29.55 -16.95
N TYR A 50 23.05 28.28 -17.32
CA TYR A 50 21.80 27.85 -17.95
C TYR A 50 20.69 27.49 -16.95
N THR A 51 21.04 27.33 -15.67
CA THR A 51 20.10 26.93 -14.60
C THR A 51 18.87 27.83 -14.59
N SER A 52 19.02 29.16 -14.69
CA SER A 52 17.87 30.09 -14.66
C SER A 52 16.88 29.88 -15.83
N GLN A 53 17.38 29.55 -17.02
CA GLN A 53 16.57 29.37 -18.23
C GLN A 53 15.91 27.98 -18.28
N HIS A 54 16.57 26.98 -17.70
CA HIS A 54 16.09 25.61 -17.66
C HIS A 54 15.26 25.29 -16.41
N LYS A 55 15.41 26.05 -15.31
CA LYS A 55 14.84 25.72 -13.99
C LYS A 55 13.35 25.42 -14.01
N GLU A 56 12.54 26.23 -14.70
CA GLU A 56 11.10 26.02 -14.72
C GLU A 56 10.70 24.74 -15.48
N ALA A 57 11.29 24.51 -16.66
CA ALA A 57 11.09 23.30 -17.44
C ALA A 57 11.67 22.05 -16.74
N CYS A 58 12.82 22.18 -16.08
CA CYS A 58 13.48 21.16 -15.28
C CYS A 58 12.61 20.75 -14.09
N MET A 59 12.14 21.72 -13.31
CA MET A 59 11.29 21.48 -12.15
C MET A 59 9.94 20.90 -12.57
N LYS A 60 9.32 21.44 -13.62
CA LYS A 60 8.07 20.91 -14.15
C LYS A 60 8.21 19.44 -14.56
N ARG A 61 9.30 19.10 -15.25
CA ARG A 61 9.54 17.73 -15.71
C ARG A 61 10.00 16.77 -14.62
N ALA A 62 10.86 17.22 -13.71
CA ALA A 62 11.27 16.45 -12.54
C ALA A 62 10.09 16.16 -11.60
N VAL A 63 9.11 17.08 -11.54
CA VAL A 63 7.90 16.92 -10.74
C VAL A 63 6.80 16.14 -11.49
N GLU A 64 6.76 16.13 -12.82
CA GLU A 64 5.71 15.44 -13.58
C GLU A 64 6.16 14.05 -14.07
N GLU A 65 7.31 13.94 -14.74
CA GLU A 65 7.76 12.68 -15.35
C GLU A 65 8.45 11.74 -14.36
N LEU A 66 9.42 12.22 -13.56
CA LEU A 66 10.06 11.37 -12.53
C LEU A 66 9.07 10.99 -11.42
N ARG A 67 8.11 11.85 -11.12
CA ARG A 67 7.03 11.57 -10.16
C ARG A 67 6.07 10.52 -10.70
N ASP A 68 5.68 10.58 -11.97
CA ASP A 68 4.85 9.55 -12.61
C ASP A 68 5.60 8.22 -12.69
N ASP A 69 6.89 8.23 -13.02
CA ASP A 69 7.71 7.01 -13.04
C ASP A 69 7.78 6.35 -11.67
N LEU A 70 8.00 7.13 -10.60
CA LEU A 70 7.96 6.64 -9.22
C LEU A 70 6.56 6.15 -8.82
N LEU A 71 5.53 6.88 -9.25
CA LEU A 71 4.14 6.58 -8.91
C LEU A 71 3.68 5.27 -9.56
N PHE A 72 4.06 5.00 -10.81
CA PHE A 72 3.67 3.78 -11.53
C PHE A 72 4.70 2.64 -11.42
N LYS A 73 5.85 2.86 -10.79
CA LYS A 73 6.76 1.78 -10.41
C LYS A 73 6.08 0.84 -9.42
N GLN A 74 6.00 -0.43 -9.80
CA GLN A 74 5.48 -1.49 -8.94
C GLN A 74 6.43 -1.72 -7.76
N PRO A 75 5.93 -1.71 -6.50
CA PRO A 75 6.76 -2.09 -5.36
C PRO A 75 7.10 -3.58 -5.44
N GLU A 76 8.36 -3.93 -5.18
CA GLU A 76 8.86 -5.32 -5.25
C GLU A 76 8.28 -6.22 -4.15
N SER A 77 7.79 -5.63 -3.06
CA SER A 77 7.19 -6.32 -1.92
C SER A 77 6.05 -5.51 -1.32
N SER A 78 5.19 -6.17 -0.54
CA SER A 78 4.12 -5.49 0.20
C SER A 78 4.73 -4.54 1.23
N TYR A 79 4.15 -3.34 1.37
CA TYR A 79 4.52 -2.37 2.41
C TYR A 79 4.35 -2.93 3.85
N LEU A 80 3.57 -4.00 4.01
CA LEU A 80 3.39 -4.72 5.28
C LEU A 80 4.60 -5.59 5.66
N GLY A 81 5.51 -5.85 4.70
CA GLY A 81 6.65 -6.73 4.86
C GLY A 81 6.27 -8.21 5.05
N ASP A 82 7.22 -8.98 5.56
CA ASP A 82 7.08 -10.41 5.80
C ASP A 82 6.86 -10.72 7.28
N CYS A 83 6.15 -11.81 7.55
CA CYS A 83 6.00 -12.32 8.90
C CYS A 83 7.37 -12.78 9.43
N PRO A 84 7.84 -12.28 10.60
CA PRO A 84 9.18 -12.57 11.10
C PRO A 84 9.37 -14.04 11.56
N ILE A 85 8.30 -14.83 11.59
CA ILE A 85 8.32 -16.24 12.00
C ILE A 85 8.32 -17.17 10.80
N CYS A 86 7.38 -16.98 9.86
CA CYS A 86 7.26 -17.85 8.69
C CYS A 86 7.90 -17.28 7.41
N MET A 87 8.42 -16.06 7.43
CA MET A 87 9.03 -15.35 6.29
C MET A 87 8.15 -15.30 5.03
N LEU A 88 6.84 -15.41 5.22
CA LEU A 88 5.85 -15.22 4.15
C LEU A 88 5.31 -13.80 4.21
N PRO A 89 4.96 -13.19 3.07
CA PRO A 89 4.29 -11.90 3.00
C PRO A 89 3.17 -11.80 4.03
N MET A 90 3.10 -10.67 4.73
CA MET A 90 2.06 -10.45 5.73
C MET A 90 0.66 -10.53 5.10
N PRO A 91 -0.34 -11.06 5.80
CA PRO A 91 -1.72 -11.08 5.31
C PRO A 91 -2.19 -9.69 4.89
N LEU A 92 -2.82 -9.60 3.71
CA LEU A 92 -3.37 -8.34 3.18
C LEU A 92 -4.46 -7.76 4.08
N ASP A 93 -5.20 -8.63 4.76
CA ASP A 93 -6.14 -8.24 5.82
C ASP A 93 -5.37 -8.10 7.15
N LEU A 94 -5.23 -6.85 7.60
CA LEU A 94 -4.60 -6.50 8.88
C LEU A 94 -5.24 -7.22 10.07
N SER A 95 -6.52 -7.59 9.98
CA SER A 95 -7.21 -8.34 11.05
C SER A 95 -6.61 -9.74 11.26
N LYS A 96 -5.94 -10.29 10.25
CA LYS A 96 -5.25 -11.61 10.28
C LYS A 96 -3.82 -11.53 10.81
N SER A 97 -3.43 -10.38 11.34
CA SER A 97 -2.14 -10.16 12.00
C SER A 97 -2.34 -9.72 13.45
N ILE A 98 -1.34 -9.94 14.29
CA ILE A 98 -1.30 -9.54 15.69
C ILE A 98 0.01 -8.78 15.91
N VAL A 99 -0.08 -7.61 16.52
CA VAL A 99 1.09 -6.90 17.04
C VAL A 99 1.39 -7.44 18.43
N ALA A 100 2.61 -7.93 18.64
CA ALA A 100 3.06 -8.39 19.94
C ALA A 100 3.45 -7.20 20.83
N VAL A 101 2.68 -6.96 21.90
CA VAL A 101 2.91 -5.84 22.85
C VAL A 101 4.30 -5.89 23.52
N CYS A 102 4.93 -7.06 23.65
CA CYS A 102 6.29 -7.14 24.22
C CYS A 102 7.36 -6.48 23.34
N CYS A 103 7.26 -6.61 22.02
CA CYS A 103 8.36 -6.33 21.10
C CYS A 103 7.95 -5.53 19.86
N SER A 104 6.71 -5.06 19.81
CA SER A 104 6.17 -4.24 18.71
C SER A 104 6.18 -4.97 17.35
N LYS A 105 6.34 -6.30 17.32
CA LYS A 105 6.40 -7.05 16.07
C LYS A 105 5.02 -7.47 15.61
N SER A 106 4.70 -7.14 14.36
CA SER A 106 3.55 -7.69 13.65
C SER A 106 3.83 -9.12 13.23
N ILE A 107 2.99 -10.05 13.68
CA ILE A 107 3.11 -11.49 13.43
C ILE A 107 1.79 -11.99 12.88
N CYS A 108 1.81 -12.84 11.85
CA CYS A 108 0.57 -13.40 11.33
C CYS A 108 -0.13 -14.28 12.39
N ARG A 109 -1.47 -14.26 12.41
CA ARG A 109 -2.27 -15.07 13.36
C ARG A 109 -1.97 -16.55 13.28
N GLY A 110 -1.60 -17.05 12.10
CA GLY A 110 -1.18 -18.45 11.92
C GLY A 110 0.02 -18.82 12.80
N CYS A 111 1.09 -18.03 12.78
CA CYS A 111 2.26 -18.27 13.62
C CYS A 111 1.95 -18.09 15.11
N PHE A 112 1.08 -17.12 15.45
CA PHE A 112 0.65 -16.93 16.83
C PHE A 112 -0.15 -18.13 17.35
N HIS A 113 -1.06 -18.65 16.52
CA HIS A 113 -1.85 -19.83 16.83
C HIS A 113 -0.99 -21.10 16.91
N ALA A 114 -0.05 -21.30 15.97
CA ALA A 114 0.87 -22.44 16.01
C ALA A 114 1.70 -22.46 17.30
N ASN A 115 2.22 -21.30 17.72
CA ASN A 115 2.91 -21.15 19.00
C ASN A 115 2.00 -21.51 20.19
N TYR A 116 0.77 -20.99 20.19
CA TYR A 116 -0.22 -21.29 21.23
C TYR A 116 -0.53 -22.80 21.35
N MET A 117 -0.60 -23.52 20.23
CA MET A 117 -0.89 -24.96 20.22
C MET A 117 0.32 -25.83 20.60
N SER A 118 1.55 -25.30 20.50
CA SER A 118 2.78 -26.04 20.82
C SER A 118 3.12 -26.05 22.32
N GLU A 119 2.55 -25.14 23.11
CA GLU A 119 2.74 -25.10 24.55
C GLU A 119 1.68 -26.02 25.20
N GLU A 120 2.04 -27.28 25.46
CA GLU A 120 1.18 -28.29 26.14
C GLU A 120 0.72 -27.85 27.55
N GLU A 121 1.34 -26.82 28.11
CA GLU A 121 0.94 -26.19 29.36
C GLU A 121 -0.09 -25.09 29.08
N GLY A 122 -1.36 -25.36 29.41
CA GLY A 122 -2.50 -24.50 29.14
C GLY A 122 -2.34 -23.02 29.53
N TRP A 123 -3.30 -22.21 29.06
CA TRP A 123 -3.57 -20.76 29.18
C TRP A 123 -2.62 -19.83 29.97
N SER A 124 -2.03 -20.28 31.07
CA SER A 124 -1.19 -19.59 32.05
C SER A 124 0.30 -19.40 31.71
N ASN A 125 0.87 -20.05 30.68
CA ASN A 125 2.31 -19.93 30.34
C ASN A 125 2.56 -19.44 28.89
N ARG A 126 1.68 -18.58 28.36
CA ARG A 126 1.81 -18.11 26.98
C ARG A 126 3.03 -17.21 26.82
N ARG A 127 3.93 -17.56 25.89
CA ARG A 127 5.04 -16.70 25.49
C ARG A 127 4.82 -16.07 24.12
N CYS A 128 5.40 -14.90 23.91
CA CYS A 128 5.41 -14.29 22.59
C CYS A 128 6.14 -15.20 21.58
N PRO A 129 5.56 -15.46 20.39
CA PRO A 129 6.21 -16.29 19.37
C PRO A 129 7.55 -15.74 18.86
N PHE A 130 7.78 -14.44 19.00
CA PHE A 130 9.00 -13.77 18.55
C PHE A 130 9.99 -13.52 19.69
N CYS A 131 9.58 -12.74 20.70
CA CYS A 131 10.48 -12.30 21.77
C CYS A 131 10.61 -13.31 22.93
N ARG A 132 9.73 -14.33 22.97
CA ARG A 132 9.58 -15.32 24.07
C ARG A 132 9.26 -14.74 25.46
N GLU A 133 9.05 -13.43 25.58
CA GLU A 133 8.56 -12.80 26.82
C GLU A 133 7.20 -13.41 27.21
N PRO A 134 7.00 -13.75 28.50
CA PRO A 134 5.70 -14.17 29.01
C PRO A 134 4.63 -13.10 28.77
N VAL A 135 3.47 -13.50 28.26
CA VAL A 135 2.33 -12.62 28.05
C VAL A 135 1.43 -12.72 29.28
N SER A 136 1.25 -11.62 30.02
CA SER A 136 0.34 -11.59 31.16
C SER A 136 -1.09 -11.86 30.69
N SER A 137 -1.80 -12.77 31.35
CA SER A 137 -3.20 -13.09 31.03
C SER A 137 -4.21 -12.01 31.48
N LYS A 138 -3.76 -11.02 32.25
CA LYS A 138 -4.59 -9.94 32.76
C LYS A 138 -4.57 -8.75 31.79
N MET A 139 -5.76 -8.37 31.31
CA MET A 139 -5.92 -7.21 30.42
C MET A 139 -5.30 -5.93 31.01
N GLU A 140 -5.44 -5.71 32.32
CA GLU A 140 -4.86 -4.54 33.00
C GLU A 140 -3.32 -4.48 32.92
N GLU A 141 -2.62 -5.62 32.90
CA GLU A 141 -1.15 -5.62 32.75
C GLU A 141 -0.74 -5.35 31.31
N CYS A 142 -1.48 -5.90 30.33
CA CYS A 142 -1.32 -5.56 28.91
C CYS A 142 -1.57 -4.07 28.67
N ASP A 143 -2.62 -3.50 29.27
CA ASP A 143 -2.95 -2.08 29.18
C ASP A 143 -1.86 -1.23 29.85
N LYS A 144 -1.35 -1.62 31.03
CA LYS A 144 -0.22 -0.93 31.66
C LYS A 144 1.05 -0.96 30.80
N GLN A 145 1.37 -2.10 30.19
CA GLN A 145 2.52 -2.20 29.28
C GLN A 145 2.31 -1.36 28.02
N ARG A 146 1.09 -1.35 27.48
CA ARG A 146 0.71 -0.49 26.37
C ARG A 146 0.83 0.99 26.71
N MET A 147 0.29 1.44 27.84
CA MET A 147 0.37 2.82 28.33
C MET A 147 1.82 3.26 28.54
N LYS A 148 2.67 2.41 29.14
CA LYS A 148 4.12 2.69 29.24
C LYS A 148 4.78 2.91 27.88
N ARG A 149 4.35 2.17 26.84
CA ARG A 149 4.87 2.32 25.48
C ARG A 149 4.40 3.63 24.83
N ILE A 150 3.16 4.03 25.06
CA ILE A 150 2.62 5.34 24.62
C ILE A 150 3.39 6.49 25.29
N GLU A 151 3.62 6.41 26.60
CA GLU A 151 4.42 7.38 27.35
C GLU A 151 5.88 7.44 26.87
N ALA A 152 6.43 6.31 26.39
CA ALA A 152 7.74 6.23 25.77
C ALA A 152 7.78 6.65 24.28
N ASN A 153 6.66 7.14 23.75
CA ASN A 153 6.51 7.56 22.35
C ASN A 153 6.81 6.43 21.33
N ASP A 154 6.47 5.18 21.67
CA ASP A 154 6.60 4.02 20.76
C ASP A 154 5.63 4.18 19.59
N PRO A 155 6.12 4.26 18.33
CA PRO A 155 5.28 4.55 17.16
C PRO A 155 4.15 3.55 16.96
N VAL A 156 4.39 2.27 17.28
CA VAL A 156 3.40 1.21 17.12
C VAL A 156 2.28 1.34 18.17
N ALA A 157 2.62 1.56 19.43
CA ALA A 157 1.64 1.72 20.51
C ALA A 157 0.80 2.99 20.35
N LEU A 158 1.42 4.09 19.91
CA LEU A 158 0.70 5.30 19.51
C LEU A 158 -0.25 5.03 18.34
N CYS A 159 0.13 4.19 17.37
CA CYS A 159 -0.72 3.85 16.23
C CYS A 159 -1.99 3.11 16.64
N GLU A 160 -1.88 2.24 17.65
CA GLU A 160 -2.98 1.42 18.11
C GLU A 160 -3.94 2.14 19.07
N GLU A 161 -3.52 3.25 19.71
CA GLU A 161 -4.42 4.20 20.40
C GLU A 161 -5.00 5.27 19.47
N GLY A 162 -4.58 5.27 18.20
CA GLY A 162 -4.95 6.31 17.25
C GLY A 162 -4.19 7.64 17.43
N ALA A 163 -3.09 7.65 18.19
CA ALA A 163 -2.27 8.81 18.50
C ALA A 163 -1.10 9.07 17.52
N ALA A 164 -0.55 8.07 16.79
CA ALA A 164 0.45 8.33 15.73
C ALA A 164 0.62 7.18 14.70
N GLU A 165 0.60 7.53 13.41
CA GLU A 165 1.39 7.02 12.28
C GLU A 165 1.88 5.55 12.27
N LEU A 166 1.11 4.67 11.60
CA LEU A 166 1.54 3.32 11.20
C LEU A 166 2.62 3.40 10.10
N GLY A 167 3.88 3.60 10.48
CA GLY A 167 4.94 3.85 9.48
C GLY A 167 4.64 5.08 8.59
N ASP A 168 5.58 5.43 7.73
CA ASP A 168 5.38 6.58 6.82
C ASP A 168 4.17 6.35 5.89
N VAL A 169 3.97 5.10 5.45
CA VAL A 169 2.98 4.77 4.41
C VAL A 169 1.53 4.83 4.88
N ASP A 170 1.14 4.18 5.98
CA ASP A 170 -0.25 4.26 6.47
C ASP A 170 -0.52 5.61 7.15
N ALA A 171 0.50 6.27 7.69
CA ALA A 171 0.39 7.64 8.19
C ALA A 171 -0.08 8.59 7.11
N HIS A 172 0.61 8.58 5.96
CA HIS A 172 0.23 9.36 4.79
C HIS A 172 -1.19 8.98 4.32
N TYR A 173 -1.57 7.70 4.31
CA TYR A 173 -2.95 7.32 4.01
C TYR A 173 -3.97 7.89 5.02
N ARG A 174 -3.69 7.84 6.33
CA ARG A 174 -4.56 8.42 7.36
C ARG A 174 -4.66 9.94 7.23
N LEU A 175 -3.55 10.63 6.98
CA LEU A 175 -3.52 12.08 6.74
C LEU A 175 -4.39 12.46 5.54
N SER A 176 -4.34 11.68 4.46
CA SER A 176 -5.23 11.90 3.32
C SER A 176 -6.71 11.81 3.71
N ASP A 177 -7.09 10.85 4.56
CA ASP A 177 -8.48 10.72 5.03
C ASP A 177 -8.89 11.89 5.94
N LEU A 178 -7.98 12.42 6.75
CA LEU A 178 -8.21 13.60 7.58
C LEU A 178 -8.47 14.84 6.71
N TYR A 179 -7.63 15.11 5.71
CA TYR A 179 -7.80 16.24 4.80
C TYR A 179 -9.05 16.11 3.92
N ARG A 180 -9.38 14.89 3.47
CA ARG A 180 -10.62 14.60 2.73
C ARG A 180 -11.87 14.91 3.56
N ASN A 181 -11.88 14.46 4.82
CA ASN A 181 -13.05 14.54 5.69
C ASN A 181 -13.11 15.83 6.53
N GLY A 182 -12.01 16.56 6.67
CA GLY A 182 -11.90 17.74 7.52
C GLY A 182 -11.93 17.43 9.02
N ARG A 183 -11.40 16.26 9.42
CA ARG A 183 -11.40 15.83 10.83
C ARG A 183 -10.19 16.40 11.55
N GLY A 184 -10.38 17.45 12.33
CA GLY A 184 -9.28 18.12 13.06
C GLY A 184 -8.36 18.98 12.19
N VAL A 185 -8.59 19.00 10.87
CA VAL A 185 -7.90 19.85 9.88
C VAL A 185 -8.93 20.47 8.94
N VAL A 186 -8.59 21.60 8.31
CA VAL A 186 -9.41 22.18 7.23
C VAL A 186 -9.36 21.26 6.02
N LYS A 187 -10.51 21.04 5.37
CA LYS A 187 -10.58 20.25 4.14
C LYS A 187 -9.70 20.85 3.05
N ASP A 188 -8.88 20.01 2.43
CA ASP A 188 -7.89 20.42 1.45
C ASP A 188 -7.63 19.27 0.47
N GLY A 189 -8.17 19.39 -0.75
CA GLY A 189 -8.09 18.33 -1.76
C GLY A 189 -6.67 18.17 -2.33
N GLU A 190 -5.87 19.24 -2.38
CA GLU A 190 -4.50 19.17 -2.86
C GLU A 190 -3.63 18.40 -1.87
N LYS A 191 -3.79 18.68 -0.56
CA LYS A 191 -3.09 17.93 0.49
C LYS A 191 -3.56 16.49 0.57
N GLU A 192 -4.86 16.23 0.39
CA GLU A 192 -5.37 14.86 0.27
C GLU A 192 -4.61 14.08 -0.81
N VAL A 193 -4.56 14.61 -2.03
CA VAL A 193 -3.89 13.96 -3.17
C VAL A 193 -2.40 13.79 -2.92
N HIS A 194 -1.72 14.81 -2.38
CA HIS A 194 -0.32 14.72 -2.02
C HIS A 194 -0.05 13.53 -1.07
N HIS A 195 -0.83 13.42 0.00
CA HIS A 195 -0.67 12.33 0.96
C HIS A 195 -1.07 10.96 0.37
N LEU A 196 -2.07 10.90 -0.53
CA LEU A 196 -2.41 9.68 -1.26
C LEU A 196 -1.28 9.19 -2.15
N GLU A 197 -0.60 10.10 -2.85
CA GLU A 197 0.50 9.73 -3.73
C GLU A 197 1.69 9.19 -2.96
N VAL A 198 2.09 9.84 -1.85
CA VAL A 198 3.19 9.36 -1.01
C VAL A 198 2.87 7.95 -0.48
N ALA A 199 1.65 7.73 0.03
CA ALA A 199 1.23 6.41 0.47
C ALA A 199 1.16 5.39 -0.69
N ALA A 200 0.71 5.81 -1.88
CA ALA A 200 0.65 4.96 -3.05
C ALA A 200 2.06 4.53 -3.50
N ILE A 201 3.02 5.47 -3.58
CA ILE A 201 4.44 5.22 -3.87
C ILE A 201 5.02 4.25 -2.84
N GLY A 202 4.69 4.44 -1.56
CA GLY A 202 5.05 3.52 -0.47
C GLY A 202 4.38 2.14 -0.53
N GLY A 203 3.48 1.91 -1.50
CA GLY A 203 2.86 0.61 -1.73
C GLY A 203 1.51 0.39 -1.04
N HIS A 204 0.84 1.44 -0.54
CA HIS A 204 -0.46 1.31 0.10
C HIS A 204 -1.59 1.05 -0.92
N PRO A 205 -2.26 -0.12 -0.91
CA PRO A 205 -3.20 -0.50 -1.96
C PRO A 205 -4.47 0.36 -1.97
N ARG A 206 -5.00 0.69 -0.79
CA ARG A 206 -6.18 1.55 -0.67
C ARG A 206 -5.91 3.00 -1.07
N ALA A 207 -4.78 3.59 -0.66
CA ALA A 207 -4.40 4.94 -1.10
C ALA A 207 -4.30 5.00 -2.63
N ARG A 208 -3.65 3.99 -3.23
CA ARG A 208 -3.52 3.86 -4.67
C ARG A 208 -4.86 3.67 -5.39
N TYR A 209 -5.78 2.88 -4.82
CA TYR A 209 -7.15 2.78 -5.31
C TYR A 209 -7.89 4.13 -5.29
N ASN A 210 -7.78 4.86 -4.17
CA ASN A 210 -8.40 6.18 -4.03
C ASN A 210 -7.83 7.18 -5.04
N LEU A 211 -6.52 7.13 -5.30
CA LEU A 211 -5.87 7.94 -6.33
C LEU A 211 -6.42 7.60 -7.73
N GLY A 212 -6.67 6.32 -8.02
CA GLY A 212 -7.37 5.92 -9.24
C GLY A 212 -8.78 6.49 -9.35
N CYS A 213 -9.54 6.52 -8.25
CA CYS A 213 -10.85 7.18 -8.22
C CYS A 213 -10.76 8.70 -8.42
N HIS A 214 -9.75 9.35 -7.85
CA HIS A 214 -9.50 10.77 -8.03
C HIS A 214 -9.20 11.09 -9.51
N GLU A 215 -8.28 10.35 -10.13
CA GLU A 215 -7.97 10.49 -11.56
C GLU A 215 -9.19 10.26 -12.45
N TRP A 216 -10.01 9.26 -12.12
CA TRP A 216 -11.24 8.96 -12.85
C TRP A 216 -12.22 10.14 -12.82
N ASN A 217 -12.44 10.74 -11.64
CA ASN A 217 -13.34 11.87 -11.48
C ASN A 217 -12.86 13.13 -12.21
N ASN A 218 -11.54 13.26 -12.43
CA ASN A 218 -10.93 14.33 -13.19
C ASN A 218 -10.93 14.07 -14.71
N GLY A 219 -11.47 12.94 -15.17
CA GLY A 219 -11.53 12.55 -16.58
C GLY A 219 -10.27 11.83 -17.09
N ASN A 220 -9.31 11.52 -16.22
CA ASN A 220 -8.06 10.85 -16.56
C ASN A 220 -8.23 9.32 -16.50
N SER A 221 -9.15 8.78 -17.29
CA SER A 221 -9.56 7.36 -17.22
C SER A 221 -8.40 6.38 -17.42
N GLU A 222 -7.46 6.67 -18.31
CA GLU A 222 -6.29 5.79 -18.52
C GLU A 222 -5.37 5.73 -17.29
N ARG A 223 -5.11 6.87 -16.63
CA ARG A 223 -4.33 6.92 -15.38
C ARG A 223 -5.05 6.17 -14.26
N ALA A 224 -6.37 6.36 -14.15
CA ALA A 224 -7.19 5.66 -13.18
C ALA A 224 -7.09 4.13 -13.30
N VAL A 225 -7.20 3.61 -14.52
CA VAL A 225 -7.07 2.17 -14.80
C VAL A 225 -5.68 1.67 -14.40
N LYS A 226 -4.60 2.40 -14.72
CA LYS A 226 -3.24 2.04 -14.28
C LYS A 226 -3.13 1.95 -12.75
N HIS A 227 -3.66 2.94 -12.02
CA HIS A 227 -3.68 2.89 -10.55
C HIS A 227 -4.43 1.67 -10.03
N TRP A 228 -5.58 1.36 -10.62
CA TRP A 228 -6.36 0.21 -10.20
C TRP A 228 -5.70 -1.13 -10.53
N ILE A 229 -5.02 -1.26 -11.66
CA ILE A 229 -4.23 -2.47 -11.99
C ILE A 229 -3.13 -2.68 -10.95
N ILE A 230 -2.42 -1.62 -10.57
CA ILE A 230 -1.36 -1.72 -9.55
C ILE A 230 -1.93 -2.06 -8.18
N ALA A 231 -3.01 -1.39 -7.75
CA ALA A 231 -3.65 -1.72 -6.47
C ALA A 231 -4.22 -3.15 -6.46
N ALA A 232 -4.74 -3.64 -7.59
CA ALA A 232 -5.17 -5.02 -7.75
C ALA A 232 -4.00 -6.00 -7.63
N ALA A 233 -2.85 -5.69 -8.23
CA ALA A 233 -1.62 -6.49 -8.09
C ALA A 233 -1.11 -6.54 -6.65
N GLN A 234 -1.45 -5.57 -5.82
CA GLN A 234 -1.20 -5.57 -4.38
C GLN A 234 -2.32 -6.26 -3.55
N GLY A 235 -3.28 -6.91 -4.23
CA GLY A 235 -4.35 -7.68 -3.60
C GLY A 235 -5.58 -6.87 -3.16
N HIS A 236 -5.77 -5.63 -3.65
CA HIS A 236 -6.94 -4.81 -3.28
C HIS A 236 -8.21 -5.21 -4.05
N ASP A 237 -9.15 -5.87 -3.35
CA ASP A 237 -10.43 -6.34 -3.94
C ASP A 237 -11.29 -5.23 -4.52
N GLY A 238 -11.32 -4.05 -3.89
CA GLY A 238 -12.08 -2.89 -4.39
C GLY A 238 -11.60 -2.45 -5.78
N SER A 239 -10.32 -2.68 -6.07
CA SER A 239 -9.71 -2.34 -7.35
C SER A 239 -10.16 -3.28 -8.47
N ILE A 240 -10.21 -4.59 -8.19
CA ILE A 240 -10.77 -5.58 -9.12
C ILE A 240 -12.23 -5.25 -9.44
N LYS A 241 -13.03 -4.89 -8.43
CA LYS A 241 -14.44 -4.49 -8.65
C LYS A 241 -14.56 -3.27 -9.57
N ALA A 242 -13.70 -2.27 -9.39
CA ALA A 242 -13.67 -1.09 -10.26
C ALA A 242 -13.27 -1.47 -11.69
N LEU A 243 -12.19 -2.25 -11.87
CA LEU A 243 -11.75 -2.72 -13.18
C LEU A 243 -12.84 -3.55 -13.89
N MET A 244 -13.53 -4.45 -13.19
CA MET A 244 -14.63 -5.23 -13.75
C MET A 244 -15.84 -4.38 -14.14
N TYR A 245 -16.10 -3.29 -13.42
CA TYR A 245 -17.17 -2.36 -13.73
C TYR A 245 -16.81 -1.54 -14.99
N GLU A 246 -15.58 -1.05 -15.07
CA GLU A 246 -15.11 -0.25 -16.21
C GLU A 246 -14.82 -1.08 -17.48
N PHE A 247 -14.45 -2.35 -17.32
CA PHE A 247 -14.41 -3.33 -18.42
C PHE A 247 -15.76 -3.46 -19.12
N ARG A 248 -16.86 -3.53 -18.35
CA ARG A 248 -18.23 -3.59 -18.93
C ARG A 248 -18.61 -2.33 -19.69
N ARG A 249 -17.99 -1.20 -19.35
CA ARG A 249 -18.19 0.10 -20.02
C ARG A 249 -17.24 0.33 -21.18
N GLY A 250 -16.31 -0.60 -21.43
CA GLY A 250 -15.35 -0.54 -22.54
C GLY A 250 -14.10 0.30 -22.28
N PHE A 251 -13.87 0.75 -21.04
CA PHE A 251 -12.69 1.56 -20.68
C PHE A 251 -11.47 0.72 -20.27
N VAL A 252 -11.64 -0.59 -20.05
CA VAL A 252 -10.57 -1.52 -19.69
C VAL A 252 -10.51 -2.61 -20.74
N SER A 253 -9.30 -2.97 -21.19
CA SER A 253 -9.12 -4.06 -22.13
C SER A 253 -9.29 -5.42 -21.46
N LYS A 254 -9.58 -6.45 -22.25
CA LYS A 254 -9.68 -7.83 -21.75
C LYS A 254 -8.35 -8.30 -21.15
N ASP A 255 -7.24 -7.91 -21.77
CA ASP A 255 -5.90 -8.34 -21.36
C ASP A 255 -5.49 -7.68 -20.05
N ASP A 256 -5.81 -6.39 -19.87
CA ASP A 256 -5.55 -5.66 -18.62
C ASP A 256 -6.32 -6.27 -17.46
N LEU A 257 -7.62 -6.54 -17.65
CA LEU A 257 -8.44 -7.16 -16.61
C LEU A 257 -7.91 -8.56 -16.26
N ALA A 258 -7.53 -9.36 -17.27
CA ALA A 258 -6.99 -10.68 -17.04
C ALA A 258 -5.63 -10.63 -16.32
N ALA A 259 -4.77 -9.68 -16.66
CA ALA A 259 -3.49 -9.47 -15.97
C ALA A 259 -3.70 -9.03 -14.52
N ALA A 260 -4.61 -8.09 -14.26
CA ALA A 260 -4.94 -7.62 -12.92
C ALA A 260 -5.50 -8.75 -12.03
N LEU A 261 -6.39 -9.59 -12.56
CA LEU A 261 -6.93 -10.75 -11.83
C LEU A 261 -5.84 -11.77 -11.49
N ARG A 262 -4.93 -12.07 -12.42
CA ARG A 262 -3.81 -12.99 -12.16
C ARG A 262 -2.86 -12.43 -11.09
N ALA A 263 -2.51 -11.15 -11.19
CA ALA A 263 -1.63 -10.51 -10.22
C ALA A 263 -2.27 -10.44 -8.82
N HIS A 264 -3.56 -10.10 -8.74
CA HIS A 264 -4.33 -10.12 -7.50
C HIS A 264 -4.32 -11.51 -6.86
N GLN A 265 -4.61 -12.56 -7.64
CA GLN A 265 -4.61 -13.93 -7.16
C GLN A 265 -3.22 -14.34 -6.65
N ALA A 266 -2.15 -13.99 -7.37
CA ALA A 266 -0.78 -14.27 -6.94
C ALA A 266 -0.44 -13.58 -5.61
N ALA A 267 -0.84 -12.32 -5.43
CA ALA A 267 -0.65 -11.59 -4.17
C ALA A 267 -1.42 -12.24 -3.01
N VAL A 268 -2.67 -12.66 -3.24
CA VAL A 268 -3.46 -13.38 -2.24
C VAL A 268 -2.81 -14.72 -1.88
N ASP A 269 -2.41 -15.51 -2.87
CA ASP A 269 -1.82 -16.84 -2.67
C ASP A 269 -0.46 -16.77 -1.97
N ALA A 270 0.35 -15.74 -2.25
CA ALA A 270 1.61 -15.51 -1.55
C ALA A 270 1.43 -15.32 -0.03
N THR A 271 0.24 -14.91 0.42
CA THR A 271 -0.06 -14.78 1.86
C THR A 271 -0.67 -16.04 2.50
N LYS A 272 -0.89 -17.13 1.75
CA LYS A 272 -1.48 -18.34 2.33
C LYS A 272 -0.44 -19.17 3.07
N SER A 273 -0.86 -19.81 4.16
CA SER A 273 -0.09 -20.86 4.81
C SER A 273 -1.01 -21.80 5.59
N PRO A 274 -0.63 -23.08 5.79
CA PRO A 274 -1.46 -24.03 6.54
C PRO A 274 -1.80 -23.52 7.95
N HIS A 275 -0.83 -22.91 8.64
CA HIS A 275 -1.06 -22.34 9.96
C HIS A 275 -2.04 -21.16 9.93
N ARG A 276 -2.03 -20.32 8.89
CA ARG A 276 -2.96 -19.20 8.73
C ARG A 276 -4.39 -19.70 8.48
N GLU A 277 -4.55 -20.73 7.65
CA GLU A 277 -5.85 -21.37 7.36
C GLU A 277 -6.46 -22.02 8.62
N VAL A 278 -5.65 -22.75 9.38
CA VAL A 278 -6.08 -23.32 10.67
C VAL A 278 -6.47 -22.22 11.65
N ALA A 279 -5.67 -21.15 11.77
CA ALA A 279 -6.00 -20.04 12.66
C ALA A 279 -7.29 -19.30 12.25
N GLU A 280 -7.57 -19.19 10.95
CA GLU A 280 -8.78 -18.55 10.42
C GLU A 280 -10.02 -19.38 10.72
N THR A 281 -10.01 -20.68 10.41
CA THR A 281 -11.13 -21.59 10.71
C THR A 281 -11.47 -21.63 12.19
N GLN A 282 -10.47 -21.63 13.07
CA GLN A 282 -10.68 -21.57 14.52
C GLN A 282 -11.29 -20.24 14.96
N ARG A 283 -10.86 -19.12 14.37
CA ARG A 283 -11.44 -17.81 14.65
C ARG A 283 -12.89 -17.72 14.21
N GLU A 284 -13.21 -18.22 13.01
CA GLU A 284 -14.58 -18.25 12.49
C GLU A 284 -15.49 -19.10 13.38
N ALA A 285 -15.01 -20.26 13.84
CA ALA A 285 -15.74 -21.10 14.79
C ALA A 285 -15.96 -20.39 16.14
N ALA A 286 -14.96 -19.66 16.65
CA ALA A 286 -15.09 -18.87 17.88
C ALA A 286 -16.09 -17.70 17.71
N GLU A 287 -16.04 -16.99 16.58
CA GLU A 287 -16.98 -15.92 16.25
C GLU A 287 -18.40 -16.43 16.08
N GLU A 288 -18.58 -17.59 15.45
CA GLU A 288 -19.89 -18.24 15.32
C GLU A 288 -20.43 -18.68 16.68
N TYR A 289 -19.60 -19.23 17.56
CA TYR A 289 -19.96 -19.56 18.93
C TYR A 289 -20.37 -18.32 19.73
N ILE A 290 -19.61 -17.23 19.66
CA ILE A 290 -19.98 -15.96 20.31
C ILE A 290 -21.31 -15.45 19.74
N ARG A 291 -21.50 -15.53 18.42
CA ARG A 291 -22.74 -15.12 17.75
C ARG A 291 -23.94 -15.99 18.13
N SER A 292 -23.76 -17.29 18.34
CA SER A 292 -24.82 -18.19 18.81
C SER A 292 -25.21 -17.93 20.26
N GLN A 293 -24.27 -17.41 21.07
CA GLN A 293 -24.55 -16.96 22.43
C GLN A 293 -25.10 -15.54 22.53
N SER A 294 -25.32 -14.83 21.41
CA SER A 294 -25.83 -13.46 21.47
C SER A 294 -27.27 -13.45 22.03
N PRO A 295 -27.57 -12.57 23.01
CA PRO A 295 -28.90 -12.49 23.61
C PRO A 295 -30.00 -12.23 22.57
N GLN A 296 -29.69 -11.46 21.52
CA GLN A 296 -30.65 -11.19 20.44
C GLN A 296 -30.95 -12.43 19.60
N ARG A 297 -29.96 -13.29 19.36
CA ARG A 297 -30.13 -14.53 18.57
C ARG A 297 -30.87 -15.59 19.38
N GLN A 298 -30.54 -15.73 20.66
CA GLN A 298 -31.27 -16.58 21.61
C GLN A 298 -32.74 -16.16 21.73
N ALA A 299 -33.01 -14.85 21.88
CA ALA A 299 -34.37 -14.32 21.92
C ALA A 299 -35.15 -14.58 20.62
N ALA A 300 -34.50 -14.48 19.45
CA ALA A 300 -35.13 -14.76 18.16
C ALA A 300 -35.44 -16.27 17.94
N GLU A 301 -34.61 -17.16 18.49
CA GLU A 301 -34.84 -18.61 18.45
C GLU A 301 -35.94 -19.04 19.42
N ASP A 302 -35.98 -18.47 20.62
CA ASP A 302 -37.04 -18.69 21.61
C ASP A 302 -38.40 -18.22 21.09
N TYR A 303 -38.44 -17.06 20.42
CA TYR A 303 -39.65 -16.59 19.74
C TYR A 303 -40.11 -17.56 18.65
N ARG A 304 -39.19 -18.07 17.82
CA ARG A 304 -39.51 -19.06 16.78
C ARG A 304 -40.02 -20.39 17.35
N ARG A 305 -39.47 -20.86 18.48
CA ARG A 305 -39.98 -22.06 19.18
C ARG A 305 -41.39 -21.84 19.71
N LYS A 306 -41.66 -20.68 20.33
CA LYS A 306 -43.00 -20.34 20.82
C LYS A 306 -44.03 -20.32 19.70
N MET A 307 -43.68 -19.79 18.52
CA MET A 307 -44.59 -19.79 17.37
C MET A 307 -44.88 -21.19 16.84
N LYS A 308 -43.90 -22.11 16.85
CA LYS A 308 -44.08 -23.51 16.43
C LYS A 308 -44.86 -24.37 17.43
N SER A 309 -44.97 -23.95 18.69
CA SER A 309 -45.75 -24.65 19.71
C SER A 309 -47.21 -24.20 19.79
N VAL A 310 -47.61 -23.25 18.93
CA VAL A 310 -48.97 -22.69 18.88
C VAL A 310 -49.75 -23.20 17.65
N GLU A 311 -49.09 -23.97 16.77
CA GLU A 311 -49.70 -24.77 15.69
C GLU A 311 -49.88 -26.23 16.15
#